data_AF-A0A317YKL7-F1
#
_entry.id   AF-A0A317YKL7-F1
#
_cell.length_a   1.000
_cell.length_b   1.000
_cell.length_c   1.000
_cell.angle_alpha   90.00
_cell.angle_beta   90.00
_cell.angle_gamma   90.00
#
_symmetry.space_group_name_H-M   'P 1'
#
loop_
_entity.id
_entity.type
_entity.pdbx_description
1 polymer ?
#
loop_
_entity_poly.entity_id
_entity_poly.type
_entity_poly.pdbx_seq_one_letter_code
_entity_poly.pdbx_strand_id
1 'polypeptide(L)'
;AYTEALRSTFFHLGFHSWVVYVVVALALAYSQFRKGEPGLLSRTLRPLLGDKVEGPIGIFIDVLSVLATIVGVAVSLGMGSLQINGGLHYLFNVPNNTFVQAIIIIVVT
;
A
#
# COMPACT_ATOMS: atom_id res chain seq x y z
N ALA A 1 -15.38 -2.71 -27.40
CA ALA A 1 -13.90 -2.78 -27.31
C ALA A 1 -13.27 -1.55 -26.65
N TYR A 2 -13.01 -0.43 -27.36
CA TYR A 2 -12.28 0.73 -26.77
C TYR A 2 -12.99 1.38 -25.58
N THR A 3 -14.30 1.62 -25.69
CA THR A 3 -15.10 2.19 -24.60
C THR A 3 -15.15 1.29 -23.37
N GLU A 4 -15.18 -0.03 -23.57
CA GLU A 4 -15.16 -1.02 -22.47
C GLU A 4 -13.79 -1.09 -21.80
N ALA A 5 -12.70 -1.04 -22.59
CA ALA A 5 -11.34 -0.99 -22.06
C ALA A 5 -11.13 0.27 -21.19
N LEU A 6 -11.51 1.44 -21.69
CA LEU A 6 -11.43 2.69 -20.93
C LEU A 6 -12.33 2.64 -19.68
N ARG A 7 -13.56 2.14 -19.80
CA ARG A 7 -14.47 1.98 -18.65
C ARG A 7 -13.85 1.09 -17.57
N SER A 8 -13.24 -0.03 -17.95
CA SER A 8 -12.56 -0.93 -17.01
C SER A 8 -11.38 -0.24 -16.32
N THR A 9 -10.54 0.47 -17.08
CA THR A 9 -9.41 1.22 -16.52
C THR A 9 -9.88 2.30 -15.54
N PHE A 10 -10.89 3.09 -15.92
CA PHE A 10 -11.47 4.11 -15.03
C PHE A 10 -12.18 3.50 -13.83
N PHE A 11 -12.71 2.28 -13.91
CA PHE A 11 -13.28 1.62 -12.74
C PHE A 11 -12.19 1.25 -11.72
N HIS A 12 -11.06 0.72 -12.17
CA HIS A 12 -9.95 0.31 -11.29
C HIS A 12 -9.08 1.47 -10.81
N LEU A 13 -8.89 2.51 -11.62
CA LEU A 13 -8.05 3.68 -11.27
C LEU A 13 -8.87 4.90 -10.83
N GLY A 14 -10.18 4.84 -10.98
CA GLY A 14 -11.08 5.93 -10.63
C GLY A 14 -11.46 5.93 -9.15
N PHE A 15 -12.51 6.67 -8.85
CA PHE A 15 -12.90 7.07 -7.51
C PHE A 15 -13.03 5.91 -6.51
N HIS A 16 -13.53 4.74 -6.94
CA HIS A 16 -13.76 3.60 -6.06
C HIS A 16 -12.50 3.16 -5.28
N SER A 17 -11.36 3.09 -5.96
CA SER A 17 -10.09 2.71 -5.34
C SER A 17 -9.60 3.75 -4.32
N TRP A 18 -9.87 5.03 -4.56
CA TRP A 18 -9.50 6.13 -3.66
C TRP A 18 -10.37 6.20 -2.40
N VAL A 19 -11.64 5.79 -2.48
CA VAL A 19 -12.56 5.80 -1.31
C VAL A 19 -12.00 5.00 -0.15
N VAL A 20 -11.39 3.84 -0.43
CA VAL A 20 -10.79 2.99 0.60
C VAL A 20 -9.70 3.75 1.37
N TYR A 21 -8.84 4.50 0.67
CA TYR A 21 -7.80 5.32 1.30
C TYR A 21 -8.39 6.45 2.13
N VAL A 22 -9.40 7.14 1.61
CA VAL A 22 -10.07 8.25 2.34
C VAL A 22 -10.68 7.77 3.64
N VAL A 23 -11.37 6.62 3.62
CA VAL A 23 -12.02 6.06 4.82
C VAL A 23 -10.97 5.72 5.89
N VAL A 24 -9.89 5.02 5.52
CA VAL A 24 -8.84 4.64 6.47
C VAL A 24 -8.10 5.87 7.00
N ALA A 25 -7.74 6.81 6.11
CA ALA A 25 -7.06 8.03 6.51
C ALA A 25 -7.92 8.89 7.44
N LEU A 26 -9.21 9.02 7.17
CA LEU A 26 -10.14 9.76 8.03
C LEU A 26 -10.29 9.11 9.40
N ALA A 27 -10.39 7.78 9.47
CA ALA A 27 -10.47 7.05 10.73
C ALA A 27 -9.21 7.27 11.59
N LEU A 28 -8.03 7.17 10.98
CA LEU A 28 -6.75 7.45 11.65
C LEU A 28 -6.62 8.91 12.07
N ALA A 29 -7.01 9.85 11.20
CA ALA A 29 -6.96 11.29 11.50
C ALA A 29 -7.91 11.65 12.64
N TYR A 30 -9.13 11.11 12.65
CA TYR A 30 -10.09 11.34 13.73
C TYR A 30 -9.56 10.77 15.05
N SER A 31 -9.05 9.55 15.05
CA SER A 31 -8.48 8.92 16.25
C SER A 31 -7.31 9.74 16.82
N GLN A 32 -6.40 10.20 15.95
CA GLN A 32 -5.22 10.96 16.37
C GLN A 32 -5.58 12.39 16.79
N PHE A 33 -6.19 13.16 15.90
CA PHE A 33 -6.36 14.61 16.10
C PHE A 33 -7.56 14.97 16.97
N ARG A 34 -8.63 14.16 16.95
CA ARG A 34 -9.86 14.45 17.73
C ARG A 34 -9.90 13.71 19.06
N LYS A 35 -9.34 12.51 19.14
CA LYS A 35 -9.37 11.67 20.35
C LYS A 35 -8.04 11.59 21.09
N GLY A 36 -6.94 12.08 20.50
CA GLY A 36 -5.62 12.06 21.12
C GLY A 36 -5.02 10.67 21.25
N GLU A 37 -5.54 9.69 20.50
CA GLU A 37 -5.03 8.32 20.50
C GLU A 37 -3.76 8.21 19.64
N PRO A 38 -2.89 7.22 19.89
CA PRO A 38 -1.78 6.90 19.00
C PRO A 38 -2.26 6.60 17.57
N GLY A 39 -1.41 6.88 16.57
CA GLY A 39 -1.66 6.63 15.15
C GLY A 39 -1.63 5.16 14.72
N LEU A 40 -2.24 4.28 15.52
CA LEU A 40 -2.33 2.85 15.27
C LEU A 40 -3.69 2.50 14.66
N LEU A 41 -3.73 1.53 13.75
CA LEU A 41 -4.99 1.14 13.10
C LEU A 41 -5.94 0.50 14.11
N SER A 42 -5.43 -0.26 15.07
CA SER A 42 -6.19 -0.83 16.18
C SER A 42 -7.01 0.22 16.96
N ARG A 43 -6.48 1.43 17.14
CA ARG A 43 -7.13 2.52 17.90
C ARG A 43 -8.33 3.09 17.18
N THR A 44 -8.34 3.05 15.85
CA THR A 44 -9.50 3.45 15.05
C THR A 44 -10.72 2.56 15.31
N LEU A 45 -10.49 1.32 15.77
CA LEU A 45 -11.54 0.34 16.07
C LEU A 45 -12.01 0.37 17.53
N ARG A 46 -11.51 1.31 18.35
CA ARG A 46 -11.97 1.53 19.73
C ARG A 46 -13.49 1.69 19.86
N PRO A 47 -14.23 2.36 18.94
CA PRO A 47 -15.69 2.43 19.03
C PRO A 47 -16.40 1.07 18.94
N LEU A 48 -15.77 0.08 18.31
CA LEU A 48 -16.34 -1.26 18.13
C LEU A 48 -15.83 -2.26 19.18
N LEU A 49 -14.54 -2.19 19.52
CA LEU A 49 -13.85 -3.16 20.37
C LEU A 49 -13.64 -2.67 21.81
N GLY A 50 -13.91 -1.39 22.09
CA GLY A 50 -13.69 -0.76 23.40
C GLY A 50 -12.22 -0.82 23.81
N ASP A 51 -11.98 -1.11 25.08
CA ASP A 51 -10.64 -1.16 25.68
C ASP A 51 -9.80 -2.36 25.20
N LYS A 52 -10.41 -3.33 24.51
CA LYS A 52 -9.70 -4.51 23.96
C LYS A 52 -8.64 -4.14 22.92
N VAL A 53 -8.70 -2.92 22.36
CA VAL A 53 -7.68 -2.39 21.44
C VAL A 53 -6.33 -2.15 22.10
N GLU A 54 -6.26 -2.10 23.43
CA GLU A 54 -4.99 -2.02 24.16
C GLU A 54 -4.39 -3.39 24.48
N GLY A 55 -5.17 -4.45 24.27
CA GLY A 55 -4.76 -5.82 24.54
C GLY A 55 -4.22 -6.55 23.31
N PRO A 56 -4.11 -7.89 23.39
CA PRO A 56 -3.56 -8.73 22.33
C PRO A 56 -4.27 -8.57 20.96
N ILE A 57 -5.57 -8.28 20.98
CA ILE A 57 -6.37 -8.07 19.77
C ILE A 57 -5.90 -6.82 19.02
N GLY A 58 -5.57 -5.73 19.72
CA GLY A 58 -5.04 -4.52 19.10
C GLY A 58 -3.69 -4.75 18.44
N ILE A 59 -2.78 -5.41 19.15
CA ILE A 59 -1.46 -5.78 18.60
C ILE A 59 -1.61 -6.63 17.34
N PHE A 60 -2.51 -7.61 17.35
CA PHE A 60 -2.76 -8.45 16.17
C PHE A 60 -3.22 -7.63 14.96
N ILE A 61 -4.15 -6.69 15.15
CA ILE A 61 -4.63 -5.79 14.09
C ILE A 61 -3.48 -4.92 13.56
N ASP A 62 -2.66 -4.36 14.45
CA ASP A 62 -1.54 -3.51 14.04
C ASP A 62 -0.49 -4.30 13.26
N VAL A 63 -0.18 -5.53 13.68
CA VAL A 63 0.73 -6.43 12.93
C VAL A 63 0.17 -6.75 11.54
N LEU A 64 -1.11 -7.09 11.44
CA LEU A 64 -1.74 -7.33 10.12
C LEU A 64 -1.67 -6.08 9.23
N SER A 65 -1.86 -4.90 9.81
CA SER A 65 -1.80 -3.62 9.09
C SER A 65 -0.40 -3.33 8.54
N VAL A 66 0.63 -3.60 9.35
CA VAL A 66 2.03 -3.49 8.94
C VAL A 66 2.33 -4.49 7.82
N LEU A 67 1.92 -5.75 7.96
CA LEU A 67 2.12 -6.77 6.93
C LEU A 67 1.43 -6.40 5.61
N ALA A 68 0.18 -5.95 5.66
CA ALA A 68 -0.55 -5.50 4.47
C ALA A 68 0.18 -4.35 3.75
N THR A 69 0.74 -3.41 4.52
CA THR A 69 1.51 -2.27 3.99
C THR A 69 2.82 -2.73 3.33
N ILE A 70 3.60 -3.58 4.01
CA ILE A 70 4.87 -4.10 3.48
C ILE A 70 4.65 -4.90 2.20
N VAL A 71 3.63 -5.76 2.16
CA VAL A 71 3.29 -6.53 0.95
C VAL A 71 2.91 -5.60 -0.21
N GLY A 72 2.08 -4.59 0.03
CA GLY A 72 1.70 -3.61 -1.00
C GLY A 72 2.90 -2.83 -1.56
N VAL A 73 3.79 -2.38 -0.68
CA VAL A 73 5.03 -1.70 -1.07
C VAL A 73 5.94 -2.63 -1.86
N ALA A 74 6.15 -3.88 -1.41
CA ALA A 74 7.01 -4.86 -2.07
C ALA A 74 6.54 -5.21 -3.48
N VAL A 75 5.23 -5.38 -3.69
CA VAL A 75 4.66 -5.66 -5.02
C VAL A 75 4.87 -4.46 -5.96
N SER A 76 4.60 -3.24 -5.49
CA SER A 76 4.76 -2.03 -6.29
C SER A 76 6.22 -1.80 -6.68
N LEU A 77 7.14 -2.00 -5.72
CA LEU A 77 8.58 -1.89 -5.92
C LEU A 77 9.12 -2.97 -6.88
N GLY A 78 8.65 -4.20 -6.75
CA GLY A 78 9.01 -5.30 -7.65
C GLY A 78 8.54 -5.08 -9.09
N MET A 79 7.30 -4.61 -9.29
CA MET A 79 6.82 -4.23 -10.63
C MET A 79 7.61 -3.05 -11.20
N GLY A 80 7.93 -2.05 -10.37
CA GLY A 80 8.74 -0.91 -10.78
C GLY A 80 10.15 -1.31 -11.22
N SER A 81 10.82 -2.19 -10.48
CA SER A 81 12.17 -2.66 -10.83
C SER A 81 12.18 -3.48 -12.13
N LEU A 82 11.15 -4.31 -12.36
CA LEU A 82 10.95 -5.04 -13.61
C LEU A 82 10.80 -4.07 -14.79
N GLN A 83 9.99 -3.02 -14.63
CA GLN A 83 9.75 -2.03 -15.68
C GLN A 83 11.01 -1.21 -15.99
N ILE A 84 11.77 -0.81 -14.96
CA ILE A 84 13.05 -0.10 -15.12
C ILE A 84 14.08 -0.98 -15.80
N ASN A 85 14.24 -2.24 -15.36
CA ASN A 85 15.21 -3.15 -15.96
C ASN A 85 14.89 -3.41 -17.44
N GLY A 86 13.60 -3.57 -17.78
CA GLY A 86 13.14 -3.69 -19.17
C GLY A 86 13.45 -2.45 -20.01
N GLY A 87 13.24 -1.25 -19.45
CA GLY A 87 13.61 0.01 -20.12
C GLY A 87 15.11 0.15 -20.35
N LEU A 88 15.93 -0.18 -19.34
CA LEU A 88 17.39 -0.17 -19.46
C LEU A 88 17.90 -1.20 -20.46
N HIS A 89 17.28 -2.38 -20.50
CA HIS A 89 17.59 -3.39 -21.52
C HIS A 89 17.28 -2.86 -22.93
N TYR A 90 16.13 -2.21 -23.11
CA TYR A 90 15.75 -1.65 -24.41
C TYR A 90 16.68 -0.52 -24.88
N LEU A 91 17.09 0.38 -23.97
CA LEU A 91 17.88 1.57 -24.32
C LEU A 91 19.39 1.33 -24.35
N PHE A 92 19.90 0.54 -23.41
CA PHE A 92 21.34 0.39 -23.14
C PHE A 92 21.80 -1.06 -23.19
N ASN A 93 20.93 -2.00 -23.55
CA ASN A 93 21.22 -3.44 -23.63
C ASN A 93 21.75 -4.04 -22.31
N VAL A 94 21.34 -3.47 -21.18
CA VAL A 94 21.64 -4.00 -19.83
C VAL A 94 20.93 -5.34 -19.64
N PRO A 95 21.57 -6.37 -19.05
CA PRO A 95 20.92 -7.66 -18.80
C PRO A 95 19.60 -7.54 -18.03
N ASN A 96 18.57 -8.24 -18.49
CA ASN A 96 17.29 -8.33 -17.78
C ASN A 96 17.25 -9.61 -16.93
N ASN A 97 17.67 -9.49 -15.68
CA ASN A 97 17.73 -10.60 -14.74
C ASN A 97 17.50 -10.12 -13.31
N THR A 98 17.25 -11.07 -12.40
CA THR A 98 16.94 -10.78 -10.99
C THR A 98 18.07 -10.03 -10.28
N PHE A 99 19.33 -10.21 -10.69
CA PHE A 99 20.47 -9.53 -10.08
C PHE A 99 20.45 -8.02 -10.35
N VAL A 100 20.19 -7.62 -11.61
CA VAL A 100 20.05 -6.20 -11.98
C VAL A 100 18.82 -5.59 -11.32
N GLN A 101 17.70 -6.33 -11.24
CA GLN A 101 16.50 -5.87 -10.52
C GLN A 101 16.76 -5.63 -9.03
N ALA A 102 17.54 -6.48 -8.37
CA ALA A 102 17.94 -6.29 -6.98
C ALA A 102 18.81 -5.03 -6.80
N ILE A 103 19.76 -4.79 -7.72
CA ILE A 103 20.55 -3.55 -7.72
C ILE A 103 19.66 -2.32 -7.89
N ILE A 104 18.70 -2.36 -8.82
CA ILE A 104 17.75 -1.25 -9.03
C ILE A 104 16.97 -0.97 -7.74
N ILE A 105 16.48 -2.01 -7.05
CA ILE A 105 15.76 -1.86 -5.79
C ILE A 105 16.64 -1.18 -4.72
N ILE A 106 17.90 -1.61 -4.58
CA ILE A 106 18.86 -1.05 -3.61
C ILE A 106 19.18 0.42 -3.92
N VAL A 107 19.23 0.82 -5.19
CA VAL A 107 19.55 2.20 -5.59
C VAL A 107 18.36 3.15 -5.41
N VAL A 108 17.13 2.65 -5.61
CA VAL A 108 15.91 3.46 -5.53
C VAL A 108 15.42 3.65 -4.09
N THR A 109 15.73 2.69 -3.20
CA THR A 109 15.35 2.71 -1.78
C THR A 109 16.37 3.49 -0.96
#